data_AF-A0A067G8Z3-F1
#
_entry.id   AF-A0A067G8Z3-F1
#
_cell.length_a   1.000
_cell.length_b   1.000
_cell.length_c   1.000
_cell.angle_alpha   90.00
_cell.angle_beta   90.00
_cell.angle_gamma   90.00
#
_symmetry.space_group_name_H-M   'P 1'
#
loop_
_entity.id
_entity.type
_entity.pdbx_description
1 polymer ?
#
loop_
_entity_poly.entity_id
_entity_poly.type
_entity_poly.pdbx_seq_one_letter_code
_entity_poly.pdbx_strand_id
1 'polypeptide(L)'
;GMYMMEIDRVLRPGGYWVLSGPLINWRTNYQAWQRPIKELEEEQRKIEEIAKLLCWEKKHEKGETAIWQKRINYDYCQEQDTQPTMCESTDAEDVWYSALFTFFHV
;
A
#
# COMPACT_ATOMS: atom_id res chain seq x y z
N GLY A 1 1.22 3.15 4.46
CA GLY A 1 1.35 3.23 3.00
C GLY A 1 2.65 2.65 2.46
N MET A 2 3.78 2.86 3.13
CA MET A 2 5.13 2.46 2.68
C MET A 2 5.20 1.01 2.15
N TYR A 3 4.66 0.04 2.89
CA TYR A 3 4.71 -1.38 2.51
C TYR A 3 4.02 -1.73 1.17
N MET A 4 2.87 -1.13 0.86
CA MET A 4 2.16 -1.46 -0.39
C MET A 4 2.88 -0.91 -1.63
N MET A 5 3.56 0.24 -1.50
CA MET A 5 4.39 0.80 -2.58
C MET A 5 5.62 -0.06 -2.86
N GLU A 6 6.26 -0.61 -1.82
CA GLU A 6 7.38 -1.54 -1.98
C GLU A 6 6.95 -2.83 -2.68
N ILE A 7 5.77 -3.36 -2.30
CA ILE A 7 5.18 -4.53 -2.96
C ILE A 7 4.88 -4.22 -4.42
N ASP A 8 4.33 -3.04 -4.75
CA ASP A 8 4.02 -2.66 -6.13
C ASP A 8 5.24 -2.64 -7.05
N ARG A 9 6.40 -2.21 -6.54
CA ARG A 9 7.67 -2.22 -7.30
C ARG A 9 8.12 -3.63 -7.69
N VAL A 10 7.79 -4.64 -6.88
CA VAL A 10 8.18 -6.05 -7.12
C VAL A 10 7.08 -6.81 -7.87
N LEU A 11 5.82 -6.45 -7.64
CA LEU A 11 4.66 -7.10 -8.23
C LEU A 11 4.55 -6.75 -9.72
N ARG A 12 4.72 -7.76 -10.58
CA ARG A 12 4.58 -7.60 -12.03
C ARG A 12 3.10 -7.41 -12.43
N PRO A 13 2.81 -6.72 -13.55
CA PRO A 13 1.46 -6.64 -14.11
C PRO A 13 0.81 -8.03 -14.26
N GLY A 14 -0.45 -8.16 -13.86
CA GLY A 14 -1.17 -9.43 -13.80
C GLY A 14 -0.88 -10.29 -12.57
N GLY A 15 0.12 -9.92 -11.76
CA GLY A 15 0.45 -10.59 -10.50
C GLY A 15 -0.59 -10.35 -9.41
N TYR A 16 -0.60 -11.24 -8.42
CA TYR A 16 -1.55 -11.22 -7.31
C TYR A 16 -0.87 -10.87 -5.98
N TRP A 17 -1.56 -10.07 -5.18
CA TRP A 17 -1.23 -9.84 -3.78
C TRP A 17 -2.36 -10.37 -2.91
N VAL A 18 -2.01 -11.13 -1.88
CA VAL A 18 -2.95 -11.73 -0.94
C VAL A 18 -2.68 -11.14 0.44
N LEU A 19 -3.69 -10.52 1.04
CA LEU A 19 -3.64 -10.06 2.43
C LEU A 19 -4.61 -10.91 3.23
N SER A 20 -4.12 -11.49 4.32
CA SER A 20 -4.91 -12.27 5.26
C SER A 20 -4.77 -11.68 6.66
N GLY A 21 -5.88 -11.45 7.36
CA GLY A 21 -5.91 -10.96 8.73
C GLY A 21 -7.15 -10.13 9.07
N PRO A 22 -7.26 -9.65 10.32
CA PRO A 22 -8.43 -8.92 10.83
C PRO A 22 -8.79 -7.65 10.03
N LEU A 23 -7.80 -7.14 9.29
CA LEU A 23 -7.88 -5.92 8.50
C LEU A 23 -8.85 -6.05 7.32
N ILE A 24 -9.24 -7.28 6.95
CA ILE A 24 -10.05 -7.55 5.77
C ILE A 24 -11.30 -8.30 6.21
N ASN A 25 -12.47 -7.76 5.83
CA ASN A 25 -13.78 -8.36 6.12
C ASN A 25 -13.97 -8.67 7.62
N TRP A 26 -13.66 -7.65 8.44
CA TRP A 26 -13.81 -7.67 9.90
C TRP A 26 -15.21 -8.14 10.34
N ARG A 27 -16.23 -7.95 9.50
CA ARG A 27 -17.63 -8.34 9.75
C ARG A 27 -17.79 -9.82 10.12
N THR A 28 -16.88 -10.67 9.66
CA THR A 28 -16.97 -12.12 9.90
C THR A 28 -16.47 -12.56 11.27
N ASN A 29 -15.54 -11.83 11.91
CA ASN A 29 -14.88 -12.31 13.13
C ASN A 29 -14.44 -11.19 14.11
N TYR A 30 -14.98 -9.97 14.00
CA TYR A 30 -14.55 -8.81 14.80
C TYR A 30 -14.55 -9.04 16.33
N GLN A 31 -15.40 -9.94 16.84
CA GLN A 31 -15.49 -10.25 18.27
C GLN A 31 -14.25 -10.96 18.80
N ALA A 32 -13.57 -11.78 17.98
CA ALA A 32 -12.35 -12.47 18.37
C ALA A 32 -11.15 -11.52 18.52
N TRP A 33 -11.16 -10.42 17.79
CA TRP A 33 -10.03 -9.50 17.69
C TRP A 33 -10.01 -8.42 18.78
N GLN A 34 -11.12 -8.23 19.50
CA GLN A 34 -11.26 -7.21 20.56
C GLN A 34 -10.84 -5.79 20.14
N ARG A 35 -10.87 -5.49 18.83
CA ARG A 35 -10.54 -4.17 18.29
C ARG A 35 -11.80 -3.34 18.00
N PRO A 36 -11.72 -2.01 18.09
CA PRO A 36 -12.83 -1.13 17.71
C PRO A 36 -13.20 -1.29 16.23
N ILE A 37 -14.48 -1.48 15.93
CA ILE A 37 -14.99 -1.65 14.55
C ILE A 37 -14.55 -0.49 13.65
N LYS A 38 -14.60 0.75 14.15
CA LYS A 38 -14.20 1.94 13.40
C LYS A 38 -12.73 1.93 12.97
N GLU A 39 -11.85 1.34 13.78
CA GLU A 39 -10.43 1.23 13.46
C GLU A 39 -10.22 0.22 12.34
N LEU A 40 -10.90 -0.93 12.40
CA LEU A 40 -10.85 -1.97 11.36
C LEU A 40 -11.41 -1.46 10.02
N GLU A 41 -12.52 -0.73 10.05
CA GLU A 41 -13.12 -0.13 8.87
C GLU A 41 -12.20 0.93 8.24
N GLU A 42 -11.57 1.76 9.06
CA GLU A 42 -10.64 2.79 8.59
C GLU A 42 -9.35 2.18 8.02
N GLU A 43 -8.80 1.14 8.63
CA GLU A 43 -7.65 0.41 8.10
C GLU A 43 -7.97 -0.26 6.76
N GLN A 44 -9.13 -0.92 6.66
CA GLN A 44 -9.59 -1.51 5.40
C GLN A 44 -9.75 -0.44 4.31
N ARG A 45 -10.37 0.70 4.65
CA ARG A 45 -10.55 1.82 3.72
C ARG A 45 -9.22 2.33 3.17
N LYS A 46 -8.21 2.53 4.04
CA LYS A 46 -6.87 2.97 3.62
C LYS A 46 -6.20 1.98 2.67
N ILE A 47 -6.34 0.68 2.93
CA ILE A 47 -5.78 -0.37 2.06
C ILE A 47 -6.46 -0.30 0.68
N GLU A 48 -7.77 -0.15 0.63
CA GLU A 48 -8.53 -0.06 -0.62
C GLU A 48 -8.22 1.21 -1.42
N GLU A 49 -8.06 2.35 -0.73
CA GLU A 49 -7.64 3.62 -1.35
C GLU A 49 -6.24 3.49 -1.97
N ILE A 50 -5.27 2.90 -1.25
CA ILE A 50 -3.91 2.70 -1.78
C ILE A 50 -3.91 1.67 -2.91
N ALA A 51 -4.64 0.56 -2.78
CA ALA A 51 -4.76 -0.42 -3.85
C ALA A 51 -5.34 0.23 -5.12
N LYS A 52 -6.34 1.11 -4.98
CA LYS A 52 -6.89 1.88 -6.09
C LYS A 52 -5.80 2.76 -6.72
N LEU A 53 -5.09 3.56 -5.90
CA LEU A 53 -3.96 4.41 -6.32
C LEU A 53 -2.85 3.66 -7.06
N LEU A 54 -2.62 2.39 -6.70
CA LEU A 54 -1.61 1.53 -7.32
C LEU A 54 -2.14 0.75 -8.52
N CYS A 55 -3.35 1.03 -9.01
CA CYS A 55 -3.97 0.29 -10.12
C CYS A 55 -4.23 -1.19 -9.85
N TRP A 56 -4.49 -1.54 -8.59
CA TRP A 56 -4.83 -2.89 -8.21
C TRP A 56 -6.35 -3.06 -8.17
N GLU A 57 -6.80 -4.21 -8.66
CA GLU A 57 -8.20 -4.59 -8.65
C GLU A 57 -8.44 -5.69 -7.62
N LYS A 58 -9.39 -5.50 -6.71
CA LYS A 58 -9.79 -6.56 -5.77
C LYS A 58 -10.56 -7.65 -6.54
N LYS A 59 -10.02 -8.87 -6.58
CA LYS A 59 -10.60 -10.01 -7.30
C LYS A 59 -11.44 -10.91 -6.42
N HIS A 60 -11.06 -11.03 -5.15
CA HIS A 60 -11.78 -11.88 -4.22
C HIS A 60 -11.66 -11.34 -2.80
N GLU A 61 -12.72 -11.53 -2.02
CA GLU A 61 -12.74 -11.29 -0.58
C GLU A 61 -13.59 -12.39 0.05
N LYS A 62 -13.00 -13.18 0.94
CA LYS A 62 -13.67 -14.29 1.61
C LYS A 62 -13.05 -14.55 2.97
N GLY A 63 -13.89 -14.63 4.00
CA GLY A 63 -13.41 -14.68 5.37
C GLY A 63 -12.46 -13.51 5.62
N GLU A 64 -11.36 -13.73 6.33
CA GLU A 64 -10.36 -12.71 6.66
C GLU A 64 -9.29 -12.53 5.55
N THR A 65 -9.59 -12.89 4.30
CA THR A 65 -8.64 -12.87 3.20
C THR A 65 -9.18 -12.07 2.02
N ALA A 66 -8.35 -11.20 1.46
CA ALA A 66 -8.61 -10.52 0.19
C ALA A 66 -7.45 -10.70 -0.77
N ILE A 67 -7.82 -10.76 -2.05
CA ILE A 67 -6.91 -10.97 -3.17
C ILE A 67 -7.06 -9.78 -4.11
N TRP A 68 -5.95 -9.11 -4.38
CA TRP A 68 -5.85 -8.07 -5.40
C TRP A 68 -5.00 -8.56 -6.56
N GLN A 69 -5.33 -8.10 -7.75
CA GLN A 69 -4.52 -8.29 -8.94
C GLN A 69 -4.04 -6.93 -9.43
N LYS A 70 -2.73 -6.79 -9.63
CA LYS A 70 -2.18 -5.63 -10.34
C LYS A 70 -2.66 -5.70 -11.78
N ARG A 71 -3.32 -4.65 -12.26
CA ARG A 71 -3.87 -4.65 -13.62
C ARG A 71 -2.76 -4.84 -14.66
N ILE A 72 -3.10 -5.56 -15.73
CA ILE A 72 -2.19 -5.76 -16.87
C ILE A 72 -2.15 -4.49 -17.73
N ASN A 73 -3.27 -3.78 -17.80
CA ASN A 73 -3.43 -2.59 -18.60
C ASN A 73 -3.81 -1.38 -17.74
N TYR A 74 -3.17 -0.24 -18.01
CA TYR A 74 -3.34 1.03 -17.31
C TYR A 74 -4.41 1.94 -17.94
N ASP A 75 -5.04 1.54 -19.04
CA ASP A 75 -6.05 2.36 -19.74
C ASP A 75 -7.19 2.84 -18.83
N TYR A 76 -7.59 2.01 -17.86
CA TYR A 76 -8.64 2.34 -16.88
C TYR A 76 -8.13 3.05 -15.61
N CYS A 77 -6.83 3.28 -15.55
CA CYS A 77 -6.14 3.96 -14.45
C CYS A 77 -5.78 5.42 -14.76
N GLN A 78 -6.12 5.92 -15.94
CA GLN A 78 -5.68 7.24 -16.43
C GLN A 78 -6.09 8.43 -15.54
N GLU A 79 -7.09 8.27 -14.66
CA GLU A 79 -7.43 9.28 -13.66
C GLU A 79 -6.38 9.42 -12.54
N GLN A 80 -5.38 8.53 -12.50
CA GLN A 80 -4.30 8.48 -11.52
C GLN A 80 -2.93 8.48 -12.20
N ASP A 81 -2.76 9.29 -13.24
CA ASP A 81 -1.44 9.70 -13.75
C ASP A 81 -0.74 10.63 -12.74
N THR A 82 -0.75 10.23 -11.46
CA THR A 82 0.19 10.67 -10.45
C THR A 82 1.36 9.71 -10.60
N GLN A 83 2.24 9.99 -11.56
CA GLN A 83 3.65 9.81 -11.19
C GLN A 83 3.77 10.45 -9.81
N PRO A 84 4.17 9.70 -8.75
CA PRO A 84 4.47 10.36 -7.50
C PRO A 84 5.47 11.44 -7.87
N THR A 85 5.11 12.71 -7.66
CA THR A 85 6.00 13.83 -7.94
C THR A 85 7.31 13.43 -7.31
N MET A 86 8.32 13.13 -8.14
CA MET A 86 9.64 12.87 -7.59
C MET A 86 9.94 14.12 -6.79
N CYS A 87 10.18 13.96 -5.49
CA CYS A 87 10.64 15.08 -4.68
C CYS A 87 11.76 15.73 -5.49
N GLU A 88 11.68 17.05 -5.73
CA GLU A 88 12.79 17.74 -6.37
C GLU A 88 14.02 17.41 -5.54
N SER A 89 14.94 16.66 -6.14
CA SER A 89 16.23 16.42 -5.54
C SER A 89 16.95 17.75 -5.59
N THR A 90 16.86 18.53 -4.52
CA THR A 90 17.94 19.44 -4.19
C THR A 90 19.14 18.55 -3.91
N ASP A 91 19.97 18.42 -4.94
CA ASP A 91 21.29 17.81 -4.96
C ASP A 91 21.34 16.28 -4.82
N ALA A 92 21.56 15.62 -5.96
CA ALA A 92 21.84 14.18 -6.07
C ALA A 92 23.11 13.74 -5.29
N GLU A 93 23.89 14.69 -4.79
CA GLU A 93 25.10 14.47 -3.99
C GLU A 93 24.81 14.38 -2.48
N ASP A 94 23.65 14.85 -1.99
CA ASP A 94 23.37 14.96 -0.55
C ASP A 94 22.82 13.69 0.11
N VAL A 95 22.41 12.71 -0.68
CA VAL A 95 21.75 11.47 -0.19
C VAL A 95 22.72 10.57 0.59
N TRP A 96 24.02 10.63 0.28
CA TRP A 96 25.04 9.79 0.92
C TRP A 96 25.82 10.49 2.05
N TYR A 97 25.85 11.82 2.06
CA TYR A 97 26.65 12.60 3.02
C TYR A 97 25.91 13.05 4.27
N SER A 98 24.58 13.20 4.19
CA SER A 98 23.76 13.64 5.34
C SER A 98 23.67 12.59 6.46
N ALA A 99 23.81 11.30 6.15
CA ALA A 99 23.79 10.23 7.15
C ALA A 99 25.10 10.09 7.97
N LEU A 100 26.19 10.75 7.57
CA LEU A 100 27.48 10.64 8.26
C LEU A 100 27.78 11.78 9.23
N PHE A 101 27.03 12.88 9.20
CA PHE A 101 27.35 14.07 10.02
C PHE A 101 26.62 14.18 11.36
N THR A 102 25.66 13.32 11.68
CA THR A 102 24.90 13.39 12.95
C THR A 102 25.42 12.46 14.06
N PHE A 103 26.59 11.82 13.87
CA PHE A 103 27.22 10.96 14.88
C PHE A 103 28.53 11.50 15.48
N PHE A 104 28.84 12.79 15.31
CA PHE A 104 29.88 13.45 16.11
C PHE A 104 29.25 14.53 16.97
N HIS A 105 28.78 14.12 18.15
CA HIS A 105 28.75 15.00 19.32
C HIS A 105 30.19 15.21 19.79
N VAL A 106 30.64 16.46 19.81
CA VAL A 106 31.40 17.03 20.93
C VAL A 106 30.76 18.38 21.25
#